data_AF-A0A7C1G2F9-F1
#
_entry.id   AF-A0A7C1G2F9-F1
#
_cell.length_a   1.000
_cell.length_b   1.000
_cell.length_c   1.000
_cell.angle_alpha   90.00
_cell.angle_beta   90.00
_cell.angle_gamma   90.00
#
_symmetry.space_group_name_H-M   'P 1'
#
loop_
_entity.id
_entity.type
_entity.pdbx_description
1 polymer ?
#
loop_
_entity_poly.entity_id
_entity_poly.type
_entity_poly.pdbx_seq_one_letter_code
_entity_poly.pdbx_strand_id
1 'polypeptide(L)'
;LNVALLRLSLLPLLSLGLLTLVVAWLVDKKGRGPLEDSSAVADSNPLELGAAFLFAFLFVVIMILTQQVILHYGKSGLAMLSFAVGFTDIDPFILSVLGGHFPHVSMQELTGAILIAAGSNNILKAGYTAIFGKHAVVRCVVVYLVLLGLVSIGWGFFISGTFLL
;
A
#
# COMPACT_ATOMS: atom_id res chain seq x y z
N LEU A 1 12.67 14.61 -3.39
CA LEU A 1 11.59 14.17 -2.48
C LEU A 1 10.64 15.33 -2.25
N ASN A 2 9.36 15.19 -2.62
CA ASN A 2 8.37 16.24 -2.43
C ASN A 2 7.82 16.24 -0.99
N VAL A 3 8.32 17.18 -0.17
CA VAL A 3 7.99 17.27 1.27
C VAL A 3 6.52 17.62 1.53
N ALA A 4 5.89 18.37 0.63
CA ALA A 4 4.47 18.72 0.76
C ALA A 4 3.57 17.49 0.56
N LEU A 5 3.86 16.71 -0.48
CA LEU A 5 3.20 15.42 -0.76
C LEU A 5 3.38 14.42 0.38
N LEU A 6 4.59 14.35 0.92
CA LEU A 6 4.89 13.53 2.08
C LEU A 6 3.97 13.91 3.24
N ARG A 7 3.94 15.18 3.65
CA ARG A 7 3.10 15.65 4.78
C ARG A 7 1.62 15.36 4.59
N LEU A 8 1.11 15.56 3.37
CA LEU A 8 -0.30 15.32 3.05
C LEU A 8 -0.67 13.83 3.12
N SER A 9 0.25 12.95 2.72
CA SER A 9 0.06 11.50 2.73
C SER A 9 0.37 10.86 4.08
N LEU A 10 1.18 11.51 4.92
CA LEU A 10 1.66 10.98 6.20
C LEU A 10 0.54 10.86 7.24
N LEU A 11 -0.34 11.85 7.33
CA LEU A 11 -1.51 11.84 8.22
C LEU A 11 -2.45 10.63 7.98
N PRO A 12 -2.96 10.39 6.76
CA PRO A 12 -3.82 9.24 6.51
C PRO A 12 -3.06 7.91 6.66
N LEU A 13 -1.80 7.82 6.22
CA LEU A 13 -1.03 6.58 6.36
C LEU A 13 -0.75 6.23 7.83
N LEU A 14 -0.33 7.19 8.65
CA LEU A 14 -0.08 6.95 10.07
C LEU A 14 -1.35 6.61 10.83
N SER A 15 -2.46 7.30 10.58
CA SER A 15 -3.72 7.01 11.27
C SER A 15 -4.24 5.60 10.95
N LEU A 16 -4.25 5.21 9.68
CA LEU A 16 -4.64 3.85 9.26
C LEU A 16 -3.65 2.78 9.75
N GLY A 17 -2.35 3.09 9.75
CA GLY A 17 -1.30 2.23 10.29
C GLY A 17 -1.46 1.99 11.79
N LEU A 18 -1.64 3.05 12.57
CA LEU A 18 -1.88 2.98 14.02
C LEU A 18 -3.16 2.21 14.34
N LEU A 19 -4.25 2.45 13.60
CA LEU A 19 -5.49 1.69 13.75
C LEU A 19 -5.24 0.19 13.56
N THR A 20 -4.50 -0.17 12.51
CA THR A 20 -4.16 -1.55 12.20
C THR A 20 -3.32 -2.19 13.30
N LEU A 21 -2.36 -1.43 13.86
CA LEU A 21 -1.50 -1.89 14.94
C LEU A 21 -2.30 -2.16 16.23
N VAL A 22 -3.24 -1.28 16.57
CA VAL A 22 -4.15 -1.46 17.71
C VAL A 22 -5.04 -2.69 17.52
N VAL A 23 -5.65 -2.84 16.33
CA VAL A 23 -6.51 -4.01 16.03
C VAL A 23 -5.71 -5.30 16.09
N ALA A 24 -4.50 -5.32 15.53
CA ALA A 24 -3.61 -6.48 15.58
C ALA A 24 -3.27 -6.87 17.02
N TRP A 25 -2.94 -5.90 17.88
CA TRP A 25 -2.65 -6.14 19.29
C TRP A 25 -3.85 -6.71 20.06
N LEU A 26 -5.06 -6.21 19.80
CA LEU A 26 -6.29 -6.72 20.42
C LEU A 26 -6.63 -8.14 19.97
N VAL A 27 -6.31 -8.50 18.71
CA VAL A 27 -6.49 -9.84 18.16
C VAL A 27 -5.48 -10.82 18.75
N ASP A 28 -4.21 -10.45 18.84
CA ASP A 28 -3.14 -11.30 19.39
C ASP A 28 -3.42 -11.70 20.84
N LYS A 29 -3.92 -10.77 21.66
CA LYS A 29 -4.28 -11.01 23.06
C LYS A 29 -5.38 -12.08 23.24
N LYS A 30 -6.17 -12.37 22.20
CA LYS A 30 -7.25 -13.38 22.22
C LYS A 30 -6.83 -14.74 21.63
N GLY A 31 -5.63 -14.87 21.06
CA GLY A 31 -5.25 -16.00 20.21
C GLY A 31 -4.07 -16.86 20.68
N ARG A 32 -3.63 -16.75 21.95
CA ARG A 32 -2.48 -17.52 22.45
C ARG A 32 -2.84 -18.99 22.73
N GLY A 33 -2.77 -19.83 21.69
CA GLY A 33 -2.46 -21.25 21.86
C GLY A 33 -0.94 -21.44 22.08
N PRO A 34 -0.48 -22.61 22.57
CA PRO A 34 0.95 -22.87 22.75
C PRO A 34 1.68 -22.66 21.42
N LEU A 35 2.68 -21.78 21.41
CA LEU A 35 3.53 -21.55 20.25
C LEU A 35 4.41 -22.80 20.11
N GLU A 36 4.26 -23.55 19.01
CA GLU A 36 5.31 -24.48 18.60
C GLU A 36 6.52 -23.62 18.19
N ASP A 37 7.62 -23.78 18.92
CA ASP A 37 8.90 -23.11 18.66
C ASP A 37 9.31 -23.37 17.20
N SER A 38 9.04 -22.38 16.35
CA SER A 38 9.53 -22.38 14.99
C SER A 38 11.03 -22.13 15.07
N SER A 39 11.77 -23.19 14.74
CA SER A 39 13.22 -23.28 14.64
C SER A 39 13.87 -21.96 14.19
N ALA A 40 14.91 -21.56 14.92
CA ALA A 40 15.79 -20.44 14.61
C ALA A 40 16.20 -20.46 13.13
N VAL A 41 15.51 -19.64 12.33
CA VAL A 41 15.92 -19.32 10.97
C VAL A 41 17.23 -18.55 11.11
N ALA A 42 18.28 -19.04 10.45
CA ALA A 42 19.60 -18.43 10.48
C ALA A 42 19.49 -16.94 10.15
N ASP A 43 20.03 -16.12 11.05
CA ASP A 43 20.06 -14.66 11.00
C ASP A 43 21.05 -14.20 9.92
N SER A 44 20.69 -14.43 8.66
CA SER A 44 21.42 -13.88 7.51
C SER A 44 20.93 -12.46 7.31
N ASN A 45 21.84 -11.48 7.35
CA ASN A 45 21.53 -10.07 7.18
C ASN A 45 20.56 -9.86 6.00
N PRO A 46 19.28 -9.53 6.25
CA PRO A 46 18.20 -9.62 5.26
C PRO A 46 18.23 -8.50 4.21
N LEU A 47 19.21 -7.59 4.28
CA LEU A 47 19.57 -6.67 3.21
C LEU A 47 20.53 -7.38 2.24
N GLU A 48 20.05 -8.46 1.62
CA GLU A 48 20.77 -9.08 0.50
C GLU A 48 20.89 -8.03 -0.60
N LEU A 49 22.13 -7.79 -1.07
CA LEU A 49 22.42 -6.89 -2.17
C LEU A 49 21.50 -7.15 -3.39
N GLY A 50 21.12 -8.42 -3.60
CA GLY A 50 20.15 -8.85 -4.62
C GLY A 50 18.74 -8.26 -4.44
N ALA A 51 18.19 -8.27 -3.23
CA ALA A 51 16.90 -7.65 -2.94
C ALA A 51 16.93 -6.13 -3.15
N ALA A 52 18.03 -5.48 -2.77
CA ALA A 52 18.22 -4.05 -3.02
C ALA A 52 18.29 -3.72 -4.53
N PHE A 53 19.00 -4.54 -5.32
CA PHE A 53 19.03 -4.39 -6.78
C PHE A 53 17.66 -4.61 -7.42
N LEU A 54 16.91 -5.63 -6.97
CA LEU A 54 15.54 -5.87 -7.44
C LEU A 54 14.63 -4.66 -7.11
N PHE A 55 14.72 -4.14 -5.89
CA PHE A 55 13.97 -2.95 -5.48
C PHE A 55 14.32 -1.73 -6.34
N ALA A 56 15.61 -1.46 -6.56
CA ALA A 56 16.06 -0.36 -7.39
C ALA A 56 15.56 -0.51 -8.84
N PHE A 57 15.62 -1.74 -9.38
CA PHE A 57 15.09 -2.05 -10.70
C PHE A 57 13.58 -1.82 -10.80
N LEU A 58 12.81 -2.36 -9.85
CA LEU A 58 11.35 -2.16 -9.78
C LEU A 58 11.00 -0.68 -9.63
N PHE A 59 11.73 0.06 -8.80
CA PHE A 59 11.55 1.51 -8.64
C PHE A 59 11.73 2.25 -9.96
N VAL A 60 12.80 1.99 -10.70
CA VAL A 60 13.05 2.65 -11.99
C VAL A 60 11.95 2.28 -13.00
N VAL A 61 11.61 0.99 -13.12
CA VAL A 61 10.56 0.52 -14.04
C VAL A 61 9.22 1.18 -13.72
N ILE A 62 8.80 1.16 -12.46
CA ILE A 62 7.54 1.75 -12.03
C ILE A 62 7.57 3.28 -12.20
N MET A 63 8.71 3.93 -11.99
CA MET A 63 8.84 5.36 -12.22
C MET A 63 8.64 5.73 -13.68
N ILE A 64 9.27 4.99 -14.60
CA ILE A 64 9.08 5.17 -16.05
C ILE A 64 7.62 4.93 -16.41
N LEU A 65 7.03 3.82 -15.95
CA LEU A 65 5.63 3.49 -16.21
C LEU A 65 4.68 4.56 -15.69
N THR A 66 4.90 5.05 -14.47
CA THR A 66 4.07 6.10 -13.85
C THR A 66 4.12 7.38 -14.67
N GLN A 67 5.31 7.78 -15.13
CA GLN A 67 5.47 8.95 -15.98
C GLN A 67 4.76 8.76 -17.34
N GLN A 68 4.91 7.61 -17.99
CA GLN A 68 4.23 7.31 -19.25
C GLN A 68 2.70 7.31 -19.10
N VAL A 69 2.18 6.69 -18.05
CA VAL A 69 0.74 6.65 -17.77
C VAL A 69 0.19 8.05 -17.53
N ILE A 70 0.86 8.88 -16.74
CA ILE A 70 0.44 10.25 -16.50
C ILE A 70 0.46 11.08 -17.80
N LEU A 71 1.50 10.90 -18.63
CA LEU A 71 1.63 11.64 -19.89
C LEU A 71 0.50 11.29 -20.89
N HIS A 72 0.10 10.03 -20.97
CA HIS A 72 -0.89 9.57 -21.97
C HIS A 72 -2.34 9.56 -21.45
N TYR A 73 -2.54 9.29 -20.16
CA TYR A 73 -3.86 9.03 -19.57
C TYR A 73 -4.19 9.95 -18.39
N GLY A 74 -3.27 10.84 -17.99
CA GLY A 74 -3.48 11.83 -16.93
C GLY A 74 -3.90 11.20 -15.60
N LYS A 75 -4.84 11.88 -14.92
CA LYS A 75 -5.32 11.49 -13.59
C LYS A 75 -6.05 10.15 -13.56
N SER A 76 -6.82 9.82 -14.60
CA SER A 76 -7.56 8.56 -14.69
C SER A 76 -6.58 7.38 -14.83
N GLY A 77 -5.57 7.53 -15.67
CA GLY A 77 -4.49 6.56 -15.79
C GLY A 77 -3.75 6.35 -14.47
N LEU A 78 -3.45 7.43 -13.75
CA LEU A 78 -2.79 7.34 -12.44
C LEU A 78 -3.64 6.60 -11.40
N ALA A 79 -4.96 6.81 -11.38
CA ALA A 79 -5.88 6.08 -10.51
C ALA A 79 -5.94 4.58 -10.85
N MET A 80 -5.97 4.24 -12.13
CA MET A 80 -5.99 2.84 -12.58
C MET A 80 -4.64 2.14 -12.31
N LEU A 81 -3.52 2.83 -12.57
CA LEU A 81 -2.19 2.32 -12.28
C LEU A 81 -2.00 2.09 -10.78
N SER A 82 -2.38 3.06 -9.93
CA SER A 82 -2.28 2.89 -8.48
C SER A 82 -3.08 1.70 -7.97
N PHE A 83 -4.30 1.49 -8.48
CA PHE A 83 -5.08 0.31 -8.14
C PHE A 83 -4.37 -1.00 -8.55
N ALA A 84 -3.81 -1.06 -9.76
CA ALA A 84 -3.10 -2.24 -10.26
C ALA A 84 -1.81 -2.53 -9.48
N VAL A 85 -1.00 -1.51 -9.18
CA VAL A 85 0.27 -1.67 -8.46
C VAL A 85 0.06 -2.11 -7.01
N GLY A 86 -1.10 -1.82 -6.42
CA GLY A 86 -1.49 -2.37 -5.12
C GLY A 86 -1.48 -3.90 -5.04
N PHE A 87 -1.55 -4.61 -6.18
CA PHE A 87 -1.43 -6.07 -6.24
C PHE A 87 0.01 -6.59 -6.38
N THR A 88 0.99 -5.69 -6.48
CA THR A 88 2.40 -6.01 -6.71
C THR A 88 3.24 -5.56 -5.51
N ASP A 89 4.31 -4.80 -5.74
CA ASP A 89 5.04 -4.09 -4.70
C ASP A 89 4.67 -2.59 -4.75
N ILE A 90 4.03 -2.13 -3.69
CA ILE A 90 3.56 -0.75 -3.56
C ILE A 90 4.72 0.22 -3.27
N ASP A 91 5.82 -0.25 -2.68
CA ASP A 91 6.88 0.62 -2.17
C ASP A 91 7.64 1.33 -3.31
N PRO A 92 8.08 0.63 -4.38
CA PRO A 92 8.59 1.26 -5.59
C PRO A 92 7.67 2.34 -6.17
N PHE A 93 6.36 2.12 -6.14
CA PHE A 93 5.38 3.08 -6.64
C PHE A 93 5.26 4.32 -5.76
N ILE A 94 5.09 4.16 -4.45
CA ILE A 94 5.00 5.30 -3.52
C ILE A 94 6.27 6.14 -3.63
N LEU A 95 7.44 5.53 -3.66
CA LEU A 95 8.68 6.26 -3.86
C LEU A 95 8.73 6.97 -5.21
N SER A 96 8.25 6.33 -6.29
CA SER A 96 8.25 6.96 -7.62
C SER A 96 7.36 8.20 -7.66
N VAL A 97 6.23 8.17 -6.95
CA VAL A 97 5.30 9.29 -6.82
C VAL A 97 5.87 10.41 -5.94
N LEU A 98 6.51 10.06 -4.82
CA LEU A 98 7.14 11.02 -3.90
C LEU A 98 8.44 11.64 -4.45
N GLY A 99 9.17 10.87 -5.24
CA GLY A 99 10.45 11.24 -5.85
C GLY A 99 10.31 11.89 -7.22
N GLY A 100 9.22 11.61 -7.93
CA GLY A 100 8.96 12.12 -9.27
C GLY A 100 8.52 13.58 -9.30
N HIS A 101 8.60 14.17 -10.50
CA HIS A 101 8.17 15.52 -10.78
C HIS A 101 7.05 15.51 -11.84
N PHE A 102 5.82 15.75 -11.40
CA PHE A 102 4.61 15.67 -12.24
C PHE A 102 3.92 17.04 -12.29
N PRO A 103 4.38 17.97 -13.15
CA PRO A 103 3.89 19.35 -13.16
C PRO A 103 2.41 19.50 -13.54
N HIS A 104 1.84 18.49 -14.20
CA HIS A 104 0.44 18.47 -14.64
C HIS A 104 -0.48 17.67 -13.70
N VAL A 105 0.01 17.23 -12.54
CA VAL A 105 -0.76 16.45 -11.57
C VAL A 105 -0.74 17.17 -10.22
N SER A 106 -1.91 17.39 -9.66
CA SER A 106 -2.06 18.03 -8.36
C SER A 106 -1.53 17.15 -7.22
N MET A 107 -1.18 17.78 -6.10
CA MET A 107 -0.76 17.07 -4.89
C MET A 107 -1.86 16.12 -4.40
N GLN A 108 -3.13 16.53 -4.56
CA GLN A 108 -4.29 15.76 -4.16
C GLN A 108 -4.48 14.49 -5.00
N GLU A 109 -4.24 14.56 -6.30
CA GLU A 109 -4.28 13.39 -7.20
C GLU A 109 -3.17 12.40 -6.86
N LEU A 110 -1.95 12.88 -6.58
CA LEU A 110 -0.82 12.04 -6.18
C LEU A 110 -1.03 11.39 -4.81
N THR A 111 -1.56 12.14 -3.82
CA THR A 111 -1.98 11.55 -2.53
C THR A 111 -3.12 10.54 -2.70
N GLY A 112 -4.10 10.84 -3.57
CA GLY A 112 -5.17 9.91 -3.90
C GLY A 112 -4.65 8.60 -4.49
N ALA A 113 -3.68 8.68 -5.39
CA ALA A 113 -3.03 7.50 -5.97
C ALA A 113 -2.32 6.65 -4.91
N ILE A 114 -1.61 7.26 -3.96
CA ILE A 114 -0.98 6.54 -2.85
C ILE A 114 -2.04 5.79 -2.01
N LEU A 115 -3.16 6.44 -1.72
CA LEU A 115 -4.25 5.84 -0.93
C LEU A 115 -4.99 4.72 -1.67
N ILE A 116 -5.21 4.86 -2.97
CA ILE A 116 -5.79 3.82 -3.82
C ILE A 116 -4.87 2.61 -3.85
N ALA A 117 -3.56 2.81 -4.07
CA ALA A 117 -2.59 1.72 -4.06
C ALA A 117 -2.55 1.02 -2.69
N ALA A 118 -2.51 1.78 -1.59
CA ALA A 118 -2.49 1.22 -0.24
C ALA A 118 -3.75 0.42 0.08
N GLY A 119 -4.92 0.93 -0.34
CA GLY A 119 -6.17 0.23 -0.14
C GLY A 119 -6.29 -1.04 -0.98
N SER A 120 -5.82 -1.00 -2.23
CA SER A 120 -5.74 -2.18 -3.11
C SER A 120 -4.84 -3.28 -2.51
N ASN A 121 -3.68 -2.89 -1.95
CA ASN A 121 -2.80 -3.82 -1.23
C ASN A 121 -3.48 -4.43 0.01
N ASN A 122 -4.28 -3.66 0.75
CA ASN A 122 -5.03 -4.22 1.88
C ASN A 122 -6.08 -5.25 1.44
N ILE A 123 -6.75 -5.04 0.30
CA ILE A 123 -7.67 -6.02 -0.29
C ILE A 123 -6.91 -7.30 -0.68
N LEU A 124 -5.74 -7.17 -1.30
CA LEU A 124 -4.91 -8.33 -1.64
C LEU A 124 -4.45 -9.10 -0.38
N LYS A 125 -4.03 -8.39 0.67
CA LYS A 125 -3.70 -8.98 1.98
C LYS A 125 -4.90 -9.71 2.60
N ALA A 126 -6.11 -9.19 2.42
CA ALA A 126 -7.33 -9.89 2.85
C ALA A 126 -7.49 -11.23 2.09
N GLY A 127 -7.24 -11.24 0.78
CA GLY A 127 -7.22 -12.45 -0.04
C GLY A 127 -6.20 -13.49 0.45
N TYR A 128 -4.94 -13.07 0.67
CA TYR A 128 -3.92 -13.96 1.23
C TYR A 128 -4.31 -14.49 2.62
N THR A 129 -4.87 -13.64 3.47
CA THR A 129 -5.33 -14.03 4.80
C THR A 129 -6.48 -15.03 4.72
N ALA A 130 -7.40 -14.90 3.76
CA ALA A 130 -8.49 -15.84 3.56
C ALA A 130 -8.02 -17.22 3.06
N ILE A 131 -6.99 -17.26 2.20
CA ILE A 131 -6.46 -18.50 1.62
C ILE A 131 -5.55 -19.23 2.61
N PHE A 132 -4.65 -18.50 3.28
CA PHE A 132 -3.58 -19.10 4.08
C PHE A 132 -3.82 -19.03 5.60
N GLY A 133 -4.84 -18.29 6.05
CA GLY A 133 -5.15 -18.14 7.46
C GLY A 133 -5.74 -19.41 8.08
N LYS A 134 -5.18 -19.83 9.22
CA LYS A 134 -5.57 -21.09 9.91
C LYS A 134 -6.38 -20.89 11.20
N HIS A 135 -6.55 -19.66 11.66
CA HIS A 135 -7.11 -19.36 12.99
C HIS A 135 -8.58 -18.94 12.96
N ALA A 136 -9.28 -19.09 14.08
CA ALA A 136 -10.68 -18.68 14.24
C ALA A 136 -10.93 -17.18 13.94
N VAL A 137 -9.89 -16.33 14.02
CA VAL A 137 -9.99 -14.88 13.83
C VAL A 137 -9.86 -14.45 12.36
N VAL A 138 -9.55 -15.36 11.43
CA VAL A 138 -9.33 -15.06 10.00
C VAL A 138 -10.49 -14.28 9.39
N ARG A 139 -11.73 -14.66 9.67
CA ARG A 139 -12.92 -13.95 9.16
C ARG A 139 -12.96 -12.49 9.60
N CYS A 140 -12.64 -12.20 10.86
CA CYS A 140 -12.61 -10.83 11.38
C CYS A 140 -11.49 -10.01 10.71
N VAL A 141 -10.31 -10.60 10.53
CA VAL A 141 -9.16 -9.93 9.89
C VAL A 141 -9.45 -9.64 8.42
N VAL A 142 -10.04 -10.60 7.69
CA VAL A 142 -10.43 -10.42 6.28
C VAL A 142 -11.44 -9.27 6.14
N VAL A 143 -12.50 -9.26 6.94
CA VAL A 143 -13.50 -8.18 6.92
C VAL A 143 -12.85 -6.83 7.24
N TYR A 144 -11.99 -6.78 8.26
CA TYR A 144 -11.26 -5.56 8.61
C TYR A 144 -10.39 -5.05 7.45
N LEU A 145 -9.58 -5.91 6.84
CA LEU A 145 -8.68 -5.53 5.74
C LEU A 145 -9.45 -5.09 4.49
N VAL A 146 -10.58 -5.75 4.17
CA VAL A 146 -11.46 -5.32 3.08
C VAL A 146 -12.05 -3.95 3.37
N LEU A 147 -12.60 -3.72 4.56
CA LEU A 147 -13.16 -2.42 4.94
C LEU A 147 -12.10 -1.32 4.90
N LEU A 148 -10.91 -1.58 5.45
CA LEU A 148 -9.79 -0.65 5.43
C LEU A 148 -9.36 -0.34 3.99
N GLY A 149 -9.32 -1.35 3.13
CA GLY A 149 -9.01 -1.21 1.71
C GLY A 149 -10.02 -0.34 0.97
N LEU A 150 -11.32 -0.61 1.15
CA LEU A 150 -12.40 0.16 0.54
C LEU A 150 -12.44 1.61 1.04
N VAL A 151 -12.24 1.84 2.33
CA VAL A 151 -12.17 3.20 2.91
C VAL A 151 -10.98 3.96 2.34
N SER A 152 -9.80 3.34 2.25
CA SER A 152 -8.60 3.98 1.68
C SER A 152 -8.78 4.32 0.21
N ILE A 153 -9.33 3.39 -0.60
CA ILE A 153 -9.63 3.63 -2.01
C ILE A 153 -10.67 4.74 -2.17
N GLY A 154 -11.78 4.68 -1.41
CA GLY A 154 -12.84 5.68 -1.46
C GLY A 154 -12.34 7.07 -1.07
N TRP A 155 -11.53 7.17 -0.02
CA TRP A 155 -10.88 8.43 0.38
C TRP A 155 -9.89 8.93 -0.69
N GLY A 156 -9.16 8.01 -1.33
CA GLY A 156 -8.25 8.34 -2.43
C GLY A 156 -8.97 8.90 -3.66
N PHE A 157 -10.11 8.34 -4.03
CA PHE A 157 -10.96 8.88 -5.11
C PHE A 157 -11.60 10.22 -4.73
N PHE A 158 -12.01 10.38 -3.47
CA PHE A 158 -12.57 11.64 -2.96
C PHE A 158 -11.55 12.77 -3.00
N ILE A 159 -10.34 12.56 -2.46
CA ILE A 159 -9.33 13.62 -2.40
C ILE A 159 -8.78 13.96 -3.79
N SER A 160 -8.63 12.98 -4.69
CA SER A 160 -8.15 13.20 -6.05
C SER A 160 -9.13 13.95 -6.95
N GLY A 161 -10.38 14.17 -6.52
CA GLY A 161 -11.41 14.81 -7.34
C GLY A 161 -11.80 13.98 -8.58
N THR A 162 -11.46 12.69 -8.60
CA THR A 162 -11.75 11.77 -9.72
C THR A 162 -13.23 11.37 -9.74
N PHE A 163 -13.96 11.53 -8.64
CA PHE A 163 -15.40 11.24 -8.52
C PHE A 163 -16.32 12.26 -9.23
N LEU A 164 -15.78 13.39 -9.69
CA LEU A 164 -16.55 14.54 -10.22
C LEU A 164 -16.42 14.72 -11.75
N LEU A 165 -16.07 13.68 -12.51
CA LEU A 165 -16.13 13.66 -13.98
C LEU A 165 -17.03 12.55 -14.50
#